data_AF-A0A0S8I2D3-F1
#
_entry.id   AF-A0A0S8I2D3-F1
#
_cell.length_a   1.000
_cell.length_b   1.000
_cell.length_c   1.000
_cell.angle_alpha   90.00
_cell.angle_beta   90.00
_cell.angle_gamma   90.00
#
_symmetry.space_group_name_H-M   'P 1'
#
loop_
_entity.id
_entity.type
_entity.pdbx_description
1 polymer ?
#
loop_
_entity_poly.entity_id
_entity_poly.type
_entity_poly.pdbx_seq_one_letter_code
_entity_poly.pdbx_strand_id
1 'polypeptide(L)'
;MRRSILFILALTVMGMLSGCGTTNGNTSSSGNDAQAPSRASQGDRLGDDYADALSIQGQLAAGILLLEDTDLAVDEALAEELLPLWRAAQSLMNSDRAAKLEIEAVYNQIQDTMTPDQISAIAEMALTEDSLTTMMEEGKLFSGQVGFVRGRGNSTGGEGFIFTPPEGGFQGGPFVFSQEGPGEGPRGGFAEGMNPEVMATRQVQVAGNNLGNFQDQMLIMAVIRTLEMKTGEISQDQAVRPFDMVYNVIAETTGLSIEEIRAQAAEGITLAEIVETNGGDLEQVRNSLIEVLSELPNAADLDLELLVSEWLGLDE
;
A
#
# COMPACT_ATOMS: atom_id res chain seq x y z
N MET A 1 -6.10 -2.03 44.37
CA MET A 1 -5.97 -3.43 43.90
C MET A 1 -6.78 -4.47 44.71
N ARG A 2 -7.89 -4.09 45.37
CA ARG A 2 -8.81 -5.05 46.05
C ARG A 2 -10.27 -4.96 45.60
N ARG A 3 -10.57 -4.09 44.63
CA ARG A 3 -11.90 -3.94 44.01
C ARG A 3 -11.99 -4.53 42.61
N SER A 4 -10.86 -4.65 41.91
CA SER A 4 -10.77 -5.26 40.57
C SER A 4 -10.81 -6.80 40.59
N ILE A 5 -10.60 -7.43 41.76
CA ILE A 5 -10.68 -8.90 41.92
C ILE A 5 -12.14 -9.37 42.08
N LEU A 6 -13.06 -8.49 42.49
CA LEU A 6 -14.48 -8.81 42.68
C LEU A 6 -15.29 -8.82 41.38
N PHE A 7 -14.82 -8.17 40.31
CA PHE A 7 -15.51 -8.19 39.01
C PHE A 7 -15.10 -9.37 38.12
N ILE A 8 -13.88 -9.90 38.29
CA ILE A 8 -13.37 -11.06 37.53
C ILE A 8 -13.93 -12.39 38.10
N LEU A 9 -14.47 -12.39 39.32
CA LEU A 9 -15.11 -13.58 39.92
C LEU A 9 -16.62 -13.66 39.65
N ALA A 10 -17.23 -12.61 39.08
CA ALA A 10 -18.69 -12.52 38.89
C ALA A 10 -19.16 -12.80 37.44
N LEU A 11 -18.25 -12.93 36.47
CA LEU A 11 -18.63 -13.15 35.05
C LEU A 11 -18.28 -14.55 34.53
N THR A 12 -17.85 -15.47 35.40
CA THR A 12 -17.41 -16.84 35.02
C THR A 12 -18.38 -17.93 35.51
N VAL A 13 -19.63 -17.61 35.86
CA VAL A 13 -20.62 -18.57 36.38
C VAL A 13 -22.00 -18.46 35.70
N MET A 14 -22.02 -18.42 34.37
CA MET A 14 -23.25 -18.65 33.59
C MET A 14 -22.84 -19.42 32.32
N GLY A 15 -22.70 -20.75 32.35
CA GLY A 15 -23.79 -21.72 32.52
C GLY A 15 -24.39 -22.01 31.14
N MET A 16 -23.68 -22.73 30.25
CA MET A 16 -23.87 -24.18 30.04
C MET A 16 -25.23 -24.70 30.55
N LEU A 17 -26.20 -24.92 29.65
CA LEU A 17 -27.15 -26.06 29.65
C LEU A 17 -28.13 -25.97 28.44
N SER A 18 -27.86 -26.73 27.37
CA SER A 18 -28.81 -27.27 26.36
C SER A 18 -27.98 -27.97 25.28
N GLY A 19 -28.14 -29.20 24.84
CA GLY A 19 -29.02 -30.31 25.18
C GLY A 19 -28.72 -31.37 24.11
N CYS A 20 -28.16 -32.51 24.48
CA CYS A 20 -27.92 -33.62 23.55
C CYS A 20 -29.26 -34.27 23.19
N GLY A 21 -29.68 -34.14 21.94
CA GLY A 21 -30.75 -34.94 21.34
C GLY A 21 -30.16 -35.98 20.39
N THR A 22 -29.87 -37.17 20.91
CA THR A 22 -29.52 -38.36 20.10
C THR A 22 -30.77 -38.89 19.41
N THR A 23 -30.77 -38.96 18.08
CA THR A 23 -31.68 -39.85 17.34
C THR A 23 -30.91 -40.54 16.22
N ASN A 24 -30.66 -41.84 16.42
CA ASN A 24 -30.16 -42.73 15.37
C ASN A 24 -31.28 -43.02 14.37
N GLY A 25 -31.07 -42.64 13.11
CA GLY A 25 -31.92 -42.99 11.97
C GLY A 25 -31.06 -43.52 10.84
N ASN A 26 -30.80 -44.82 10.84
CA ASN A 26 -30.18 -45.54 9.74
C ASN A 26 -31.18 -45.61 8.58
N THR A 27 -30.98 -44.83 7.51
CA THR A 27 -31.66 -45.05 6.23
C THR A 27 -30.68 -44.83 5.09
N SER A 28 -30.34 -45.93 4.42
CA SER A 28 -29.76 -45.91 3.09
C SER A 28 -30.87 -45.58 2.10
N SER A 29 -30.67 -44.54 1.30
CA SER A 29 -31.33 -44.42 0.00
C SER A 29 -30.43 -43.64 -0.95
N SER A 30 -29.95 -44.34 -1.97
CA SER A 30 -29.46 -43.75 -3.22
C SER A 30 -30.51 -42.81 -3.80
N GLY A 31 -30.06 -41.63 -4.19
CA GLY A 31 -30.79 -40.65 -4.98
C GLY A 31 -29.78 -39.62 -5.44
N ASN A 32 -29.33 -39.74 -6.69
CA ASN A 32 -28.54 -38.72 -7.36
C ASN A 32 -29.39 -37.45 -7.44
N ASP A 33 -29.02 -36.42 -6.69
CA ASP A 33 -29.27 -35.05 -7.05
C ASP A 33 -27.96 -34.29 -6.89
N ALA A 34 -27.51 -33.70 -8.00
CA ALA A 34 -26.32 -32.90 -8.08
C ALA A 34 -26.53 -31.62 -7.26
N GLN A 35 -26.19 -31.68 -5.99
CA GLN A 35 -26.13 -30.54 -5.10
C GLN A 35 -24.73 -29.95 -5.21
N ALA A 36 -24.64 -28.81 -5.90
CA ALA A 36 -23.47 -27.94 -5.83
C ALA A 36 -23.14 -27.69 -4.35
N PRO A 37 -21.85 -27.62 -3.96
CA PRO A 37 -21.51 -27.34 -2.58
C PRO A 37 -22.00 -25.93 -2.25
N SER A 38 -23.01 -25.88 -1.38
CA SER A 38 -23.49 -24.65 -0.75
C SER A 38 -22.36 -24.03 0.07
N ARG A 39 -21.63 -23.06 -0.52
CA ARG A 39 -20.61 -22.20 0.11
C ARG A 39 -21.24 -21.17 1.07
N ALA A 40 -22.04 -21.62 2.02
CA ALA A 40 -22.69 -20.71 2.96
C ALA A 40 -22.58 -21.25 4.39
N SER A 41 -21.34 -21.36 4.88
CA SER A 41 -20.98 -21.48 6.31
C SER A 41 -19.51 -21.08 6.61
N GLN A 42 -18.85 -20.42 5.65
CA GLN A 42 -17.54 -19.72 5.75
C GLN A 42 -17.63 -18.36 5.02
N GLY A 43 -18.84 -17.81 4.90
CA GLY A 43 -19.19 -16.76 3.93
C GLY A 43 -18.97 -15.32 4.39
N ASP A 44 -18.06 -15.08 5.34
CA ASP A 44 -17.82 -13.73 5.91
C ASP A 44 -16.33 -13.35 5.90
N ARG A 45 -15.47 -14.21 5.33
CA ARG A 45 -14.02 -14.00 5.27
C ARG A 45 -13.51 -14.38 3.88
N LEU A 46 -12.41 -13.76 3.49
CA LEU A 46 -11.75 -14.07 2.24
C LEU A 46 -11.05 -15.44 2.32
N GLY A 47 -11.11 -16.15 1.21
CA GLY A 47 -10.41 -17.42 1.01
C GLY A 47 -9.61 -17.38 -0.29
N ASP A 48 -8.69 -18.32 -0.43
CA ASP A 48 -7.84 -18.53 -1.60
C ASP A 48 -8.13 -19.89 -2.27
N ASP A 49 -9.36 -20.41 -2.13
CA ASP A 49 -9.78 -21.74 -2.59
C ASP A 49 -10.11 -21.83 -4.10
N TYR A 50 -9.83 -20.77 -4.87
CA TYR A 50 -10.05 -20.72 -6.31
C TYR A 50 -8.73 -20.66 -7.09
N ALA A 51 -8.81 -20.98 -8.39
CA ALA A 51 -7.65 -21.05 -9.25
C ALA A 51 -6.97 -19.68 -9.36
N ASP A 52 -5.64 -19.67 -9.21
CA ASP A 52 -4.80 -18.48 -9.34
C ASP A 52 -5.20 -17.30 -8.43
N ALA A 53 -5.88 -17.61 -7.32
CA ALA A 53 -6.26 -16.64 -6.31
C ALA A 53 -5.04 -15.93 -5.75
N LEU A 54 -5.13 -14.61 -5.59
CA LEU A 54 -4.15 -13.88 -4.80
C LEU A 54 -4.16 -14.39 -3.35
N SER A 55 -3.04 -14.17 -2.66
CA SER A 55 -2.98 -14.33 -1.21
C SER A 55 -4.10 -13.52 -0.54
N ILE A 56 -4.61 -13.94 0.62
CA ILE A 56 -5.65 -13.19 1.35
C ILE A 56 -5.20 -11.72 1.56
N GLN A 57 -3.90 -11.52 1.78
CA GLN A 57 -3.26 -10.23 1.89
C GLN A 57 -3.40 -9.40 0.60
N GLY A 58 -3.02 -9.98 -0.54
CA GLY A 58 -3.14 -9.36 -1.85
C GLY A 58 -4.60 -9.07 -2.21
N GLN A 59 -5.53 -9.98 -1.89
CA GLN A 59 -6.97 -9.78 -2.08
C GLN A 59 -7.50 -8.60 -1.26
N LEU A 60 -7.15 -8.51 0.02
CA LEU A 60 -7.54 -7.37 0.86
C LEU A 60 -6.98 -6.06 0.32
N ALA A 61 -5.70 -6.04 -0.01
CA ALA A 61 -5.04 -4.81 -0.40
C ALA A 61 -5.53 -4.31 -1.77
N ALA A 62 -5.57 -5.19 -2.77
CA ALA A 62 -6.11 -4.84 -4.09
C ALA A 62 -7.61 -4.55 -4.04
N GLY A 63 -8.36 -5.32 -3.24
CA GLY A 63 -9.79 -5.13 -3.04
C GLY A 63 -10.12 -3.76 -2.48
N ILE A 64 -9.44 -3.31 -1.42
CA ILE A 64 -9.63 -1.96 -0.85
C ILE A 64 -9.40 -0.88 -1.91
N LEU A 65 -8.33 -1.00 -2.71
CA LEU A 65 -8.02 -0.03 -3.77
C LEU A 65 -9.09 -0.02 -4.88
N LEU A 66 -9.68 -1.17 -5.19
CA LEU A 66 -10.75 -1.29 -6.20
C LEU A 66 -12.11 -0.81 -5.69
N LEU A 67 -12.37 -0.91 -4.38
CA LEU A 67 -13.59 -0.39 -3.76
C LEU A 67 -13.68 1.13 -3.81
N GLU A 68 -12.56 1.84 -3.97
CA GLU A 68 -12.51 3.32 -4.02
C GLU A 68 -13.37 3.94 -5.13
N ASP A 69 -13.59 3.20 -6.22
CA ASP A 69 -14.45 3.65 -7.33
C ASP A 69 -15.92 3.22 -7.16
N THR A 70 -16.31 2.77 -5.97
CA THR A 70 -17.64 2.21 -5.67
C THR A 70 -18.28 2.89 -4.46
N ASP A 71 -19.57 2.63 -4.26
CA ASP A 71 -20.30 3.07 -3.05
C ASP A 71 -19.82 2.37 -1.75
N LEU A 72 -18.95 1.36 -1.87
CA LEU A 72 -18.35 0.61 -0.76
C LEU A 72 -16.93 1.06 -0.44
N ALA A 73 -16.48 2.20 -0.99
CA ALA A 73 -15.19 2.80 -0.67
C ALA A 73 -14.99 2.92 0.85
N VAL A 74 -13.75 2.79 1.30
CA VAL A 74 -13.42 2.98 2.72
C VAL A 74 -13.65 4.46 3.04
N ASP A 75 -14.49 4.79 4.02
CA ASP A 75 -14.68 6.18 4.45
C ASP A 75 -13.59 6.62 5.44
N GLU A 76 -13.62 7.89 5.82
CA GLU A 76 -12.64 8.47 6.77
C GLU A 76 -12.66 7.75 8.12
N ALA A 77 -13.84 7.45 8.66
CA ALA A 77 -13.97 6.81 9.97
C ALA A 77 -13.40 5.37 9.96
N LEU A 78 -13.72 4.60 8.92
CA LEU A 78 -13.16 3.26 8.75
C LEU A 78 -11.65 3.32 8.45
N ALA A 79 -11.17 4.35 7.74
CA ALA A 79 -9.76 4.53 7.48
C ALA A 79 -8.95 4.77 8.76
N GLU A 80 -9.48 5.53 9.72
CA GLU A 80 -8.86 5.73 11.04
C GLU A 80 -8.66 4.41 11.80
N GLU A 81 -9.61 3.47 11.65
CA GLU A 81 -9.52 2.14 12.28
C GLU A 81 -8.56 1.20 11.53
N LEU A 82 -8.53 1.26 10.20
CA LEU A 82 -7.73 0.36 9.36
C LEU A 82 -6.26 0.75 9.27
N LEU A 83 -5.95 2.06 9.22
CA LEU A 83 -4.59 2.57 9.04
C LEU A 83 -3.57 1.99 10.04
N PRO A 84 -3.81 1.97 11.36
CA PRO A 84 -2.85 1.38 12.30
C PRO A 84 -2.65 -0.13 12.10
N LEU A 85 -3.67 -0.85 11.62
CA LEU A 85 -3.58 -2.29 11.35
C LEU A 85 -2.70 -2.56 10.11
N TRP A 86 -2.85 -1.78 9.06
CA TRP A 86 -2.02 -1.89 7.85
C TRP A 86 -0.56 -1.51 8.12
N ARG A 87 -0.29 -0.48 8.95
CA ARG A 87 1.07 -0.17 9.40
C ARG A 87 1.67 -1.30 10.23
N ALA A 88 0.88 -1.95 11.09
CA ALA A 88 1.33 -3.12 11.84
C ALA A 88 1.65 -4.30 10.90
N ALA A 89 0.80 -4.56 9.89
CA ALA A 89 1.04 -5.59 8.89
C ALA A 89 2.35 -5.35 8.12
N GLN A 90 2.59 -4.11 7.69
CA GLN A 90 3.83 -3.70 7.04
C GLN A 90 5.07 -3.91 7.94
N SER A 91 5.00 -3.46 9.20
CA SER A 91 6.11 -3.59 10.15
C SER A 91 6.46 -5.06 10.40
N LEU A 92 5.46 -5.93 10.53
CA LEU A 92 5.66 -7.37 10.69
C LEU A 92 6.25 -8.01 9.44
N MET A 93 5.82 -7.61 8.24
CA MET A 93 6.39 -8.13 6.99
C MET A 93 7.86 -7.74 6.77
N ASN A 94 8.27 -6.59 7.28
CA ASN A 94 9.66 -6.15 7.23
C ASN A 94 10.52 -6.74 8.35
N SER A 95 9.94 -7.53 9.25
CA SER A 95 10.63 -8.14 10.38
C SER A 95 11.03 -9.58 10.09
N ASP A 96 12.33 -9.87 10.14
CA ASP A 96 12.88 -11.23 10.05
C ASP A 96 12.42 -12.16 11.20
N ARG A 97 11.78 -11.60 12.23
CA ARG A 97 11.39 -12.29 13.47
C ARG A 97 9.88 -12.46 13.65
N ALA A 98 9.07 -11.88 12.77
CA ALA A 98 7.62 -12.01 12.87
C ALA A 98 7.19 -13.47 12.65
N ALA A 99 6.33 -13.99 13.53
CA ALA A 99 5.76 -15.31 13.32
C ALA A 99 4.65 -15.24 12.27
N LYS A 100 4.52 -16.28 11.42
CA LYS A 100 3.44 -16.35 10.42
C LYS A 100 2.04 -16.16 11.03
N LEU A 101 1.84 -16.68 12.25
CA LEU A 101 0.59 -16.54 12.99
C LEU A 101 0.29 -15.10 13.42
N GLU A 102 1.32 -14.28 13.69
CA GLU A 102 1.15 -12.86 14.05
C GLU A 102 0.69 -12.06 12.84
N ILE A 103 1.29 -12.32 11.67
CA ILE A 103 0.91 -11.70 10.40
C ILE A 103 -0.54 -12.06 10.06
N GLU A 104 -0.89 -13.35 10.12
CA GLU A 104 -2.25 -13.84 9.86
C GLU A 104 -3.27 -13.25 10.83
N ALA A 105 -2.93 -13.10 12.11
CA ALA A 105 -3.79 -12.47 13.10
C ALA A 105 -4.11 -11.00 12.77
N VAL A 106 -3.13 -10.24 12.26
CA VAL A 106 -3.35 -8.85 11.83
C VAL A 106 -4.29 -8.78 10.64
N TYR A 107 -4.09 -9.61 9.61
CA TYR A 107 -5.01 -9.66 8.46
C TYR A 107 -6.40 -10.17 8.83
N ASN A 108 -6.50 -11.00 9.86
CA ASN A 108 -7.79 -11.40 10.39
C ASN A 108 -8.50 -10.25 11.09
N GLN A 109 -7.77 -9.44 11.84
CA GLN A 109 -8.30 -8.24 12.46
C GLN A 109 -8.71 -7.19 11.41
N ILE A 110 -7.94 -7.02 10.33
CA ILE A 110 -8.32 -6.14 9.20
C ILE A 110 -9.67 -6.55 8.62
N GLN A 111 -9.88 -7.85 8.37
CA GLN A 111 -11.18 -8.36 7.89
C GLN A 111 -12.33 -8.10 8.88
N ASP A 112 -12.07 -8.23 10.18
CA ASP A 112 -13.08 -8.00 11.22
C ASP A 112 -13.46 -6.52 11.38
N THR A 113 -12.56 -5.61 11.02
CA THR A 113 -12.80 -4.16 11.04
C THR A 113 -13.62 -3.70 9.83
N MET A 114 -13.47 -4.36 8.68
CA MET A 114 -14.22 -4.02 7.47
C MET A 114 -15.70 -4.44 7.58
N THR A 115 -16.57 -3.80 6.79
CA THR A 115 -17.98 -4.19 6.76
C THR A 115 -18.18 -5.52 6.01
N PRO A 116 -19.19 -6.33 6.37
CA PRO A 116 -19.50 -7.57 5.65
C PRO A 116 -19.76 -7.36 4.15
N ASP A 117 -20.37 -6.22 3.78
CA ASP A 117 -20.65 -5.88 2.39
C ASP A 117 -19.35 -5.61 1.61
N GLN A 118 -18.35 -4.95 2.23
CA GLN A 118 -17.04 -4.76 1.62
C GLN A 118 -16.28 -6.08 1.46
N ILE A 119 -16.28 -6.95 2.48
CA ILE A 119 -15.63 -8.26 2.38
C ILE A 119 -16.29 -9.13 1.32
N SER A 120 -17.62 -9.11 1.25
CA SER A 120 -18.36 -9.83 0.21
C SER A 120 -18.05 -9.30 -1.18
N ALA A 121 -18.02 -7.98 -1.37
CA ALA A 121 -17.66 -7.38 -2.64
C ALA A 121 -16.23 -7.76 -3.08
N ILE A 122 -15.25 -7.74 -2.17
CA ILE A 122 -13.88 -8.17 -2.47
C ILE A 122 -13.83 -9.65 -2.85
N ALA A 123 -14.58 -10.51 -2.14
CA ALA A 123 -14.66 -11.93 -2.48
C ALA A 123 -15.24 -12.16 -3.89
N GLU A 124 -16.25 -11.37 -4.27
CA GLU A 124 -16.89 -11.43 -5.60
C GLU A 124 -15.98 -10.96 -6.73
N MET A 125 -14.99 -10.09 -6.44
CA MET A 125 -13.99 -9.67 -7.43
C MET A 125 -13.09 -10.81 -7.91
N ALA A 126 -12.98 -11.91 -7.15
CA ALA A 126 -12.18 -13.09 -7.47
C ALA A 126 -10.77 -12.72 -7.98
N LEU A 127 -10.05 -11.92 -7.19
CA LEU A 127 -8.81 -11.28 -7.58
C LEU A 127 -7.67 -12.29 -7.84
N THR A 128 -7.03 -12.14 -8.99
CA THR A 128 -5.89 -12.96 -9.44
C THR A 128 -4.71 -12.07 -9.83
N GLU A 129 -3.61 -12.69 -10.24
CA GLU A 129 -2.45 -12.01 -10.82
C GLU A 129 -2.82 -11.16 -12.07
N ASP A 130 -3.81 -11.60 -12.85
CA ASP A 130 -4.32 -10.86 -14.00
C ASP A 130 -5.01 -9.55 -13.56
N SER A 131 -5.70 -9.58 -12.42
CA SER A 131 -6.29 -8.38 -11.81
C SER A 131 -5.20 -7.36 -11.46
N LEU A 132 -4.08 -7.81 -10.88
CA LEU A 132 -2.96 -6.92 -10.54
C LEU A 132 -2.28 -6.34 -11.77
N THR A 133 -2.15 -7.13 -12.84
CA THR A 133 -1.66 -6.63 -14.14
C THR A 133 -2.57 -5.53 -14.69
N THR A 134 -3.89 -5.76 -14.65
CA THR A 134 -4.89 -4.77 -15.08
C THR A 134 -4.80 -3.48 -14.25
N MET A 135 -4.69 -3.59 -12.92
CA MET A 135 -4.54 -2.43 -12.04
C MET A 135 -3.26 -1.64 -12.32
N MET A 136 -2.18 -2.31 -12.72
CA MET A 136 -0.92 -1.69 -13.10
C MET A 136 -1.06 -0.90 -14.42
N GLU A 137 -1.73 -1.49 -15.42
CA GLU A 137 -2.01 -0.85 -16.72
C GLU A 137 -2.91 0.38 -16.57
N GLU A 138 -3.92 0.29 -15.70
CA GLU A 138 -4.83 1.40 -15.38
C GLU A 138 -4.18 2.44 -14.45
N GLY A 139 -2.95 2.18 -13.98
CA GLY A 139 -2.23 3.07 -13.07
C GLY A 139 -2.83 3.16 -11.66
N LYS A 140 -3.76 2.27 -11.28
CA LYS A 140 -4.42 2.27 -9.96
C LYS A 140 -3.46 1.98 -8.80
N LEU A 141 -2.40 1.22 -9.04
CA LEU A 141 -1.34 0.97 -8.05
C LEU A 141 -0.42 2.18 -7.84
N PHE A 142 -0.47 3.15 -8.76
CA PHE A 142 0.48 4.25 -8.86
C PHE A 142 -0.18 5.64 -8.88
N SER A 143 -1.51 5.67 -8.84
CA SER A 143 -2.36 6.88 -8.94
C SER A 143 -2.10 7.86 -7.81
N GLY A 144 -1.66 7.36 -6.65
CA GLY A 144 -0.96 8.15 -5.65
C GLY A 144 0.52 8.19 -5.98
N GLN A 145 0.95 9.09 -6.88
CA GLN A 145 2.31 9.59 -7.14
C GLN A 145 3.39 8.94 -6.25
N VAL A 146 3.69 7.67 -6.49
CA VAL A 146 4.99 7.10 -6.15
C VAL A 146 5.96 7.87 -7.04
N GLY A 147 7.15 8.21 -6.56
CA GLY A 147 8.13 8.98 -7.33
C GLY A 147 8.62 8.23 -8.57
N PHE A 148 7.77 8.09 -9.57
CA PHE A 148 8.12 7.76 -10.93
C PHE A 148 8.67 9.02 -11.55
N VAL A 149 9.94 9.29 -11.33
CA VAL A 149 10.66 10.15 -12.26
C VAL A 149 10.65 9.39 -13.58
N ARG A 150 9.80 9.83 -14.52
CA ARG A 150 10.00 9.53 -15.93
C ARG A 150 11.32 10.22 -16.29
N GLY A 151 12.42 9.50 -16.09
CA GLY A 151 13.73 9.98 -16.45
C GLY A 151 13.73 10.26 -17.94
N ARG A 152 13.56 11.52 -18.32
CA ARG A 152 13.90 12.00 -19.67
C ARG A 152 15.43 12.07 -19.75
N GLY A 153 16.08 10.94 -19.52
CA GLY A 153 17.51 10.75 -19.66
C GLY A 153 17.80 10.42 -21.11
N ASN A 154 18.52 11.31 -21.78
CA ASN A 154 19.05 11.12 -23.12
C ASN A 154 20.05 9.95 -23.13
N SER A 155 19.56 8.72 -23.31
CA SER A 155 20.36 7.54 -23.62
C SER A 155 19.54 6.64 -24.52
N THR A 156 20.05 6.47 -25.74
CA THR A 156 19.56 5.56 -26.76
C THR A 156 19.24 4.17 -26.21
N GLY A 157 17.96 3.79 -26.27
CA GLY A 157 17.48 2.40 -26.24
C GLY A 157 17.21 1.82 -24.84
N GLY A 158 15.96 1.90 -24.39
CA GLY A 158 15.44 1.15 -23.25
C GLY A 158 14.46 1.98 -22.40
N GLU A 159 13.15 1.72 -22.53
CA GLU A 159 12.14 2.19 -21.58
C GLU A 159 12.32 1.39 -20.26
N GLY A 160 13.13 1.92 -19.34
CA GLY A 160 13.39 1.31 -18.03
C GLY A 160 12.72 2.08 -16.90
N PHE A 161 12.04 1.35 -16.01
CA PHE A 161 11.46 1.89 -14.78
C PHE A 161 12.53 1.96 -13.68
N ILE A 162 12.68 3.13 -13.03
CA ILE A 162 13.53 3.30 -11.84
C ILE A 162 12.60 3.42 -10.64
N PHE A 163 12.66 2.43 -9.75
CA PHE A 163 11.98 2.47 -8.45
C PHE A 163 12.98 2.88 -7.37
N THR A 164 12.74 4.02 -6.72
CA THR A 164 13.42 4.41 -5.48
C THR A 164 12.48 4.15 -4.30
N PRO A 165 12.65 3.04 -3.55
CA PRO A 165 11.89 2.82 -2.33
C PRO A 165 12.22 3.87 -1.25
N PRO A 166 11.33 4.06 -0.25
CA PRO A 166 11.61 4.93 0.89
C PRO A 166 12.86 4.48 1.64
N GLU A 167 13.62 5.47 2.15
CA GLU A 167 14.88 5.27 2.82
C GLU A 167 14.65 4.54 4.16
N GLY A 168 15.20 3.33 4.27
CA GLY A 168 15.06 2.48 5.47
C GLY A 168 14.86 0.98 5.22
N GLY A 169 14.57 0.56 3.99
CA GLY A 169 14.22 -0.85 3.70
C GLY A 169 15.18 -1.65 2.81
N PHE A 170 16.09 -1.03 2.06
CA PHE A 170 16.89 -1.74 1.06
C PHE A 170 18.31 -1.18 0.96
N GLN A 171 19.30 -1.96 1.42
CA GLN A 171 20.71 -1.71 1.14
C GLN A 171 21.08 -2.37 -0.21
N GLY A 172 20.52 -1.83 -1.30
CA GLY A 172 20.78 -2.26 -2.67
C GLY A 172 20.39 -1.13 -3.60
N GLY A 173 21.30 -0.73 -4.49
CA GLY A 173 21.12 0.42 -5.39
C GLY A 173 19.92 0.31 -6.34
N PRO A 174 19.72 1.30 -7.24
CA PRO A 174 18.51 1.41 -8.06
C PRO A 174 18.25 0.12 -8.86
N PHE A 175 17.06 -0.45 -8.66
CA PHE A 175 16.56 -1.57 -9.46
C PHE A 175 16.11 -1.02 -10.82
N VAL A 176 16.80 -1.41 -11.88
CA VAL A 176 16.43 -1.12 -13.26
C VAL A 176 15.62 -2.31 -13.78
N PHE A 177 14.32 -2.14 -13.99
CA PHE A 177 13.53 -3.10 -14.75
C PHE A 177 13.83 -2.88 -16.24
N SER A 178 14.86 -3.55 -16.75
CA SER A 178 15.04 -3.69 -18.20
C SER A 178 14.20 -4.87 -18.68
N GLN A 179 13.02 -4.58 -19.22
CA GLN A 179 12.34 -5.50 -20.13
C GLN A 179 13.19 -5.56 -21.40
N GLU A 180 14.07 -6.56 -21.53
CA GLU A 180 14.53 -7.16 -22.80
C GLU A 180 15.75 -8.09 -22.59
N GLY A 181 15.57 -9.39 -22.82
CA GLY A 181 16.67 -10.30 -23.20
C GLY A 181 16.94 -11.50 -22.25
N PRO A 182 16.96 -12.75 -22.76
CA PRO A 182 17.42 -13.90 -21.99
C PRO A 182 18.94 -13.97 -22.06
N GLY A 183 19.64 -13.49 -21.02
CA GLY A 183 21.09 -13.61 -21.00
C GLY A 183 21.76 -12.98 -19.79
N GLU A 184 22.51 -13.82 -19.07
CA GLU A 184 23.54 -13.47 -18.08
C GLU A 184 23.04 -13.01 -16.70
N GLY A 185 22.70 -13.99 -15.87
CA GLY A 185 22.61 -13.82 -14.42
C GLY A 185 23.98 -13.58 -13.77
N PRO A 186 24.00 -13.01 -12.54
CA PRO A 186 25.22 -12.60 -11.84
C PRO A 186 26.14 -13.78 -11.50
N ARG A 187 27.42 -13.67 -11.88
CA ARG A 187 28.50 -14.56 -11.41
C ARG A 187 28.67 -14.42 -9.89
N GLY A 188 28.29 -15.45 -9.14
CA GLY A 188 28.57 -15.57 -7.71
C GLY A 188 28.41 -17.00 -7.20
N GLY A 189 29.54 -17.70 -7.05
CA GLY A 189 29.79 -18.94 -6.30
C GLY A 189 28.63 -19.93 -6.07
N PHE A 190 28.62 -21.04 -6.82
CA PHE A 190 27.81 -22.21 -6.46
C PHE A 190 28.69 -23.37 -6.00
N ALA A 191 28.32 -23.88 -4.82
CA ALA A 191 28.82 -25.09 -4.21
C ALA A 191 28.68 -26.29 -5.16
N GLU A 192 29.78 -27.03 -5.23
CA GLU A 192 29.95 -28.27 -5.97
C GLU A 192 29.00 -29.35 -5.45
N GLY A 193 28.04 -29.79 -6.27
CA GLY A 193 27.30 -31.06 -6.03
C GLY A 193 25.76 -31.06 -6.07
N MET A 194 25.05 -29.99 -6.47
CA MET A 194 23.58 -30.04 -6.61
C MET A 194 23.12 -30.31 -8.05
N ASN A 195 22.06 -31.14 -8.21
CA ASN A 195 21.44 -31.44 -9.50
C ASN A 195 20.97 -30.13 -10.18
N PRO A 196 21.39 -29.86 -11.43
CA PRO A 196 21.01 -28.63 -12.17
C PRO A 196 19.49 -28.42 -12.29
N GLU A 197 18.69 -29.48 -12.35
CA GLU A 197 17.21 -29.38 -12.40
C GLU A 197 16.60 -28.88 -11.08
N VAL A 198 17.22 -29.25 -9.95
CA VAL A 198 16.80 -28.80 -8.61
C VAL A 198 17.17 -27.34 -8.40
N MET A 199 18.28 -26.88 -8.97
CA MET A 199 18.67 -25.46 -8.94
C MET A 199 17.77 -24.60 -9.83
N ALA A 200 17.42 -25.07 -11.03
CA ALA A 200 16.47 -24.39 -11.91
C ALA A 200 15.08 -24.26 -11.25
N THR A 201 14.57 -25.36 -10.68
CA THR A 201 13.28 -25.35 -9.97
C THR A 201 13.31 -24.42 -8.75
N ARG A 202 14.40 -24.43 -7.98
CA ARG A 202 14.57 -23.55 -6.83
C ARG A 202 14.73 -22.09 -7.23
N GLN A 203 15.42 -21.78 -8.34
CA GLN A 203 15.51 -20.41 -8.85
C GLN A 203 14.13 -19.89 -9.29
N VAL A 204 13.30 -20.71 -9.94
CA VAL A 204 11.93 -20.34 -10.30
C VAL A 204 11.06 -20.14 -9.06
N GLN A 205 11.18 -21.00 -8.06
CA GLN A 205 10.43 -20.87 -6.80
C GLN A 205 10.86 -19.64 -5.97
N VAL A 206 12.17 -19.38 -5.90
CA VAL A 206 12.71 -18.22 -5.17
C VAL A 206 12.39 -16.92 -5.90
N ALA A 207 12.46 -16.90 -7.24
CA ALA A 207 12.05 -15.75 -8.03
C ALA A 207 10.54 -15.47 -7.91
N GLY A 208 9.70 -16.52 -7.97
CA GLY A 208 8.26 -16.40 -7.77
C GLY A 208 7.88 -15.90 -6.38
N ASN A 209 8.49 -16.47 -5.32
CA ASN A 209 8.24 -16.02 -3.95
C ASN A 209 8.75 -14.59 -3.69
N ASN A 210 9.91 -14.20 -4.24
CA ASN A 210 10.40 -12.83 -4.08
C ASN A 210 9.54 -11.81 -4.83
N LEU A 211 9.00 -12.19 -5.99
CA LEU A 211 8.13 -11.32 -6.79
C LEU A 211 6.77 -11.12 -6.12
N GLY A 212 6.15 -12.20 -5.61
CA GLY A 212 4.90 -12.10 -4.86
C GLY A 212 5.03 -11.27 -3.58
N ASN A 213 6.12 -11.46 -2.82
CA ASN A 213 6.38 -10.64 -1.63
C ASN A 213 6.57 -9.15 -1.98
N PHE A 214 7.24 -8.84 -3.09
CA PHE A 214 7.42 -7.46 -3.54
C PHE A 214 6.09 -6.83 -3.98
N GLN A 215 5.25 -7.59 -4.68
CA GLN A 215 3.93 -7.18 -5.12
C GLN A 215 3.00 -6.91 -3.93
N ASP A 216 2.99 -7.79 -2.92
CA ASP A 216 2.25 -7.60 -1.66
C ASP A 216 2.74 -6.34 -0.92
N GLN A 217 4.05 -6.10 -0.88
CA GLN A 217 4.62 -4.87 -0.29
C GLN A 217 4.14 -3.60 -1.01
N MET A 218 4.10 -3.60 -2.34
CA MET A 218 3.61 -2.45 -3.11
C MET A 218 2.13 -2.19 -2.85
N LEU A 219 1.32 -3.24 -2.79
CA LEU A 219 -0.11 -3.12 -2.50
C LEU A 219 -0.36 -2.57 -1.08
N ILE A 220 0.37 -3.06 -0.08
CA ILE A 220 0.29 -2.55 1.30
C ILE A 220 0.65 -1.06 1.35
N MET A 221 1.71 -0.65 0.65
CA MET A 221 2.09 0.77 0.56
C MET A 221 0.99 1.62 -0.05
N ALA A 222 0.37 1.15 -1.15
CA ALA A 222 -0.71 1.87 -1.82
C ALA A 222 -1.96 2.00 -0.92
N VAL A 223 -2.30 0.96 -0.16
CA VAL A 223 -3.41 1.00 0.80
C VAL A 223 -3.11 1.96 1.94
N ILE A 224 -1.95 1.86 2.59
CA ILE A 224 -1.56 2.78 3.68
C ILE A 224 -1.70 4.22 3.23
N ARG A 225 -1.18 4.55 2.04
CA ARG A 225 -1.28 5.89 1.48
C ARG A 225 -2.72 6.32 1.22
N THR A 226 -3.54 5.42 0.68
CA THR A 226 -4.97 5.70 0.45
C THR A 226 -5.68 6.02 1.75
N LEU A 227 -5.40 5.25 2.81
CA LEU A 227 -5.97 5.46 4.13
C LEU A 227 -5.46 6.78 4.76
N GLU A 228 -4.17 7.09 4.67
CA GLU A 228 -3.59 8.36 5.13
C GLU A 228 -4.20 9.59 4.43
N MET A 229 -4.46 9.49 3.13
CA MET A 229 -5.15 10.56 2.39
C MET A 229 -6.58 10.76 2.88
N LYS A 230 -7.27 9.69 3.29
CA LYS A 230 -8.64 9.75 3.82
C LYS A 230 -8.70 10.29 5.24
N THR A 231 -7.76 9.90 6.10
CA THR A 231 -7.71 10.36 7.50
C THR A 231 -7.10 11.76 7.65
N GLY A 232 -6.47 12.29 6.59
CA GLY A 232 -5.64 13.49 6.70
C GLY A 232 -4.37 13.28 7.54
N GLU A 233 -4.13 12.07 8.05
CA GLU A 233 -2.91 11.68 8.79
C GLU A 233 -1.79 11.27 7.82
N ILE A 234 -1.50 12.12 6.82
CA ILE A 234 -0.30 11.96 6.01
C ILE A 234 0.87 11.88 7.00
N SER A 235 1.48 10.70 7.13
CA SER A 235 2.46 10.38 8.18
C SER A 235 3.47 11.51 8.31
N GLN A 236 3.72 12.02 9.53
CA GLN A 236 4.80 12.99 9.77
C GLN A 236 6.17 12.51 9.26
N ASP A 237 6.38 11.20 9.11
CA ASP A 237 7.57 10.58 8.51
C ASP A 237 7.54 10.45 6.97
N GLN A 238 6.38 10.64 6.32
CA GLN A 238 6.24 10.76 4.86
C GLN A 238 5.97 12.22 4.43
N ALA A 239 5.81 13.13 5.40
CA ALA A 239 5.34 14.50 5.24
C ALA A 239 6.43 15.51 4.89
N VAL A 240 7.38 15.14 4.04
CA VAL A 240 8.06 16.13 3.21
C VAL A 240 8.08 15.63 1.77
N ARG A 241 6.92 15.69 1.11
CA ARG A 241 6.96 15.86 -0.34
C ARG A 241 7.39 17.28 -0.61
N PRO A 242 8.50 17.49 -1.34
CA PRO A 242 9.05 18.82 -1.60
C PRO A 242 8.00 19.82 -2.08
N PHE A 243 7.07 19.34 -2.92
CA PHE A 243 5.99 20.14 -3.50
C PHE A 243 4.84 20.47 -2.55
N ASP A 244 4.50 19.64 -1.56
CA ASP A 244 3.42 19.97 -0.61
C ASP A 244 3.85 21.10 0.34
N MET A 245 5.14 21.17 0.68
CA MET A 245 5.70 22.29 1.43
C MET A 245 5.60 23.61 0.65
N VAL A 246 5.81 23.56 -0.67
CA VAL A 246 5.69 24.74 -1.54
C VAL A 246 4.29 25.33 -1.47
N TYR A 247 3.26 24.50 -1.63
CA TYR A 247 1.87 24.96 -1.55
C TYR A 247 1.50 25.50 -0.16
N ASN A 248 2.01 24.89 0.92
CA ASN A 248 1.77 25.35 2.28
C ASN A 248 2.39 26.73 2.55
N VAL A 249 3.66 26.94 2.17
CA VAL A 249 4.33 28.24 2.35
C VAL A 249 3.65 29.33 1.54
N ILE A 250 3.21 29.02 0.31
CA ILE A 250 2.46 29.97 -0.52
C ILE A 250 1.10 30.28 0.10
N ALA A 251 0.37 29.27 0.60
CA ALA A 251 -0.92 29.47 1.27
C ALA A 251 -0.80 30.38 2.50
N GLU A 252 0.24 30.19 3.32
CA GLU A 252 0.49 31.00 4.51
C GLU A 252 0.83 32.46 4.18
N THR A 253 1.59 32.69 3.12
CA THR A 253 2.06 34.04 2.72
C THR A 253 1.01 34.83 1.93
N THR A 254 0.20 34.14 1.12
CA THR A 254 -0.82 34.77 0.26
C THR A 254 -2.22 34.77 0.89
N GLY A 255 -2.46 33.90 1.87
CA GLY A 255 -3.79 33.66 2.44
C GLY A 255 -4.72 32.85 1.52
N LEU A 256 -4.22 32.32 0.41
CA LEU A 256 -4.96 31.42 -0.47
C LEU A 256 -5.12 30.04 0.16
N SER A 257 -6.19 29.33 -0.22
CA SER A 257 -6.25 27.89 0.03
C SER A 257 -5.34 27.13 -0.93
N ILE A 258 -4.85 25.97 -0.49
CA ILE A 258 -4.03 25.07 -1.32
C ILE A 258 -4.77 24.68 -2.61
N GLU A 259 -6.09 24.52 -2.55
CA GLU A 259 -6.91 24.17 -3.71
C GLU A 259 -6.94 25.30 -4.74
N GLU A 260 -7.02 26.56 -4.31
CA GLU A 260 -6.96 27.73 -5.20
C GLU A 260 -5.59 27.87 -5.85
N ILE A 261 -4.51 27.57 -5.12
CA ILE A 261 -3.14 27.62 -5.67
C ILE A 261 -2.96 26.50 -6.71
N ARG A 262 -3.44 25.28 -6.42
CA ARG A 262 -3.39 24.15 -7.36
C ARG A 262 -4.22 24.39 -8.61
N ALA A 263 -5.42 24.96 -8.47
CA ALA A 263 -6.27 25.31 -9.60
C ALA A 263 -5.56 26.30 -10.54
N GLN A 264 -4.95 27.36 -10.00
CA GLN A 264 -4.18 28.33 -10.78
C GLN A 264 -2.93 27.72 -11.44
N ALA A 265 -2.21 26.86 -10.72
CA ALA A 265 -1.05 26.17 -11.29
C ALA A 265 -1.45 25.20 -12.42
N ALA A 266 -2.61 24.55 -12.32
CA ALA A 266 -3.16 23.69 -13.37
C ALA A 266 -3.56 24.47 -14.63
N GLU A 267 -3.88 25.75 -14.50
CA GLU A 267 -4.09 26.69 -15.61
C GLU A 267 -2.78 27.16 -16.26
N GLY A 268 -1.64 26.72 -15.74
CA GLY A 268 -0.30 27.03 -16.27
C GLY A 268 0.32 28.31 -15.70
N ILE A 269 -0.26 28.90 -14.66
CA ILE A 269 0.29 30.06 -13.95
C ILE A 269 1.45 29.59 -13.08
N THR A 270 2.57 30.32 -13.09
CA THR A 270 3.73 29.97 -12.24
C THR A 270 3.42 30.26 -10.78
N LEU A 271 4.08 29.53 -9.87
CA LEU A 271 3.88 29.75 -8.44
C LEU A 271 4.37 31.14 -8.01
N ALA A 272 5.43 31.66 -8.62
CA ALA A 272 5.85 33.04 -8.44
C ALA A 272 4.77 34.05 -8.85
N GLU A 273 4.15 33.85 -10.01
CA GLU A 273 3.08 34.72 -10.49
C GLU A 273 1.84 34.65 -9.60
N ILE A 274 1.50 33.46 -9.07
CA ILE A 274 0.43 33.28 -8.09
C ILE A 274 0.74 34.07 -6.80
N VAL A 275 1.97 33.99 -6.29
CA VAL A 275 2.40 34.72 -5.08
C VAL A 275 2.25 36.23 -5.30
N GLU A 276 2.81 36.77 -6.39
CA GLU A 276 2.79 38.22 -6.66
C GLU A 276 1.38 38.75 -6.90
N THR A 277 0.57 38.02 -7.67
CA THR A 277 -0.80 38.44 -8.02
C THR A 277 -1.72 38.49 -6.80
N ASN A 278 -1.44 37.64 -5.80
CA ASN A 278 -2.24 37.55 -4.57
C ASN A 278 -1.62 38.32 -3.39
N GLY A 279 -0.66 39.21 -3.67
CA GLY A 279 -0.09 40.13 -2.68
C GLY A 279 0.86 39.47 -1.67
N GLY A 280 1.35 38.26 -1.99
CA GLY A 280 2.41 37.60 -1.21
C GLY A 280 3.79 38.18 -1.51
N ASP A 281 4.72 37.96 -0.59
CA ASP A 281 6.13 38.36 -0.74
C ASP A 281 6.93 37.17 -1.28
N LEU A 282 7.35 37.28 -2.54
CA LEU A 282 8.11 36.23 -3.23
C LEU A 282 9.48 35.96 -2.59
N GLU A 283 10.17 36.98 -2.08
CA GLU A 283 11.44 36.78 -1.38
C GLU A 283 11.21 36.06 -0.04
N GLN A 284 10.12 36.39 0.66
CA GLN A 284 9.73 35.68 1.86
C GLN A 284 9.45 34.20 1.57
N VAL A 285 8.66 33.91 0.53
CA VAL A 285 8.36 32.53 0.10
C VAL A 285 9.64 31.76 -0.23
N ARG A 286 10.55 32.34 -1.01
CA ARG A 286 11.84 31.72 -1.35
C ARG A 286 12.65 31.38 -0.10
N ASN A 287 12.80 32.34 0.81
CA ASN A 287 13.58 32.16 2.03
C ASN A 287 12.97 31.09 2.94
N SER A 288 11.65 31.10 3.12
CA SER A 288 10.95 30.07 3.89
C SER A 288 11.10 28.68 3.28
N LEU A 289 11.08 28.56 1.95
CA LEU A 289 11.30 27.26 1.30
C LEU A 289 12.74 26.77 1.49
N ILE A 290 13.74 27.63 1.35
CA ILE A 290 15.14 27.26 1.57
C ILE A 290 15.37 26.84 3.02
N GLU A 291 14.80 27.58 3.98
CA GLU A 291 14.89 27.26 5.41
C GLU A 291 14.33 25.87 5.69
N VAL A 292 13.10 25.60 5.25
CA VAL A 292 12.45 24.30 5.45
C VAL A 292 13.21 23.18 4.75
N LEU A 293 13.70 23.40 3.52
CA LEU A 293 14.49 22.39 2.80
C LEU A 293 15.84 22.12 3.47
N SER A 294 16.44 23.12 4.11
CA SER A 294 17.74 22.98 4.79
C SER A 294 17.69 22.05 6.01
N GLU A 295 16.50 21.83 6.57
CA GLU A 295 16.27 20.90 7.67
C GLU A 295 16.24 19.43 7.23
N LEU A 296 16.20 19.17 5.91
CA LEU A 296 16.17 17.81 5.39
C LEU A 296 17.52 17.10 5.53
N PRO A 297 17.52 15.79 5.85
CA PRO A 297 18.75 15.04 6.12
C PRO A 297 19.73 15.01 4.93
N ASN A 298 19.24 15.19 3.70
CA ASN A 298 20.03 15.18 2.46
C ASN A 298 20.21 16.57 1.83
N ALA A 299 19.85 17.65 2.53
CA ALA A 299 19.87 19.01 1.98
C ALA A 299 21.28 19.49 1.58
N ALA A 300 22.31 18.97 2.24
CA ALA A 300 23.70 19.36 2.00
C ALA A 300 24.22 19.03 0.59
N ASP A 301 23.59 18.08 -0.10
CA ASP A 301 23.96 17.66 -1.45
C ASP A 301 23.13 18.36 -2.55
N LEU A 302 22.20 19.24 -2.17
CA LEU A 302 21.27 19.91 -3.10
C LEU A 302 21.62 21.39 -3.27
N ASP A 303 21.48 21.89 -4.51
CA ASP A 303 21.44 23.32 -4.76
C ASP A 303 20.03 23.83 -4.45
N LEU A 304 19.79 24.19 -3.19
CA LEU A 304 18.48 24.62 -2.71
C LEU A 304 17.99 25.90 -3.39
N GLU A 305 18.90 26.77 -3.79
CA GLU A 305 18.57 28.02 -4.47
C GLU A 305 18.04 27.76 -5.88
N LEU A 306 18.72 26.89 -6.62
CA LEU A 306 18.29 26.45 -7.95
C LEU A 306 16.99 25.64 -7.87
N LEU A 307 16.86 24.77 -6.87
CA LEU A 307 15.67 23.95 -6.71
C LEU A 307 14.43 24.79 -6.43
N VAL A 308 14.55 25.80 -5.56
CA VAL A 308 13.46 26.71 -5.24
C VAL A 308 13.15 27.64 -6.41
N SER A 309 14.15 28.07 -7.21
CA SER A 309 13.90 28.86 -8.42
C SER A 309 13.11 28.07 -9.46
N GLU A 310 13.48 26.80 -9.68
CA GLU A 310 12.79 25.90 -10.61
C GLU A 310 11.33 25.67 -10.18
N TRP A 311 11.09 25.43 -8.89
CA TRP A 311 9.73 25.23 -8.38
C TRP A 311 8.86 26.46 -8.47
N LEU A 312 9.42 27.62 -8.17
CA LEU A 312 8.67 28.88 -8.26
C LEU A 312 8.43 29.30 -9.72
N GLY A 313 9.09 28.65 -10.68
CA GLY A 313 9.01 29.02 -12.10
C GLY A 313 9.72 30.36 -12.36
N LEU A 314 10.83 30.60 -11.67
CA LEU A 314 11.65 31.82 -11.77
C LEU A 314 12.74 31.73 -12.85
N ASP A 315 12.89 30.58 -13.48
CA ASP A 315 13.90 30.35 -14.52
C ASP A 315 13.38 30.87 -15.88
N GLU A 316 13.87 32.03 -16.31
CA GLU A 316 14.01 32.46 -17.72
C GLU A 316 15.48 32.33 -18.18
#